data_AF-A0A0D1Z1B4-F1
#
_entry.id   AF-A0A0D1Z1B4-F1
#
_cell.length_a   1.000
_cell.length_b   1.000
_cell.length_c   1.000
_cell.angle_alpha   90.00
_cell.angle_beta   90.00
_cell.angle_gamma   90.00
#
_symmetry.space_group_name_H-M   'P 1'
#
loop_
_entity.id
_entity.type
_entity.pdbx_description
1 polymer ?
#
loop_
_entity_poly.entity_id
_entity_poly.type
_entity_poly.pdbx_seq_one_letter_code
_entity_poly.pdbx_strand_id
1 'polypeptide(L)'
;MKSSKKSVTSGSPPSSCEPGMAGPSSLSTPHISFSIVIEDDHRTINRYAARLKKAKTSQDRTRLLGEVTWRMVRHDISEEIIMRPALIAHLGATGEQMAEHDRLDHERARIELMALFKAGVDEPDFLPRVNTLMAELHEHMRTESGEQIPALEAMLGPSESQRLGREYIKTFALTPELEMFNPATGLKRRVWMGVQEYARMDSAGFRAVWENLTDEQVSSAMSAYHGSRSGDGRGRGKL
;
A
#
# COMPACT_ATOMS: atom_id res chain seq x y z
N MET A 1 11.58 76.93 -37.78
CA MET A 1 11.95 75.72 -36.99
C MET A 1 11.57 75.94 -35.54
N LYS A 2 11.00 74.91 -34.91
CA LYS A 2 10.65 74.76 -33.48
C LYS A 2 9.36 75.45 -32.98
N SER A 3 8.31 74.63 -32.94
CA SER A 3 7.16 74.62 -32.02
C SER A 3 7.10 73.16 -31.51
N SER A 4 6.66 72.80 -30.31
CA SER A 4 5.83 73.44 -29.30
C SER A 4 5.93 72.55 -28.04
N LYS A 5 5.96 73.10 -26.82
CA LYS A 5 4.81 73.22 -25.88
C LYS A 5 4.19 71.85 -25.52
N LYS A 6 3.85 71.50 -24.28
CA LYS A 6 3.57 72.23 -23.02
C LYS A 6 3.34 71.13 -21.96
N SER A 7 3.72 71.33 -20.68
CA SER A 7 2.81 71.55 -19.52
C SER A 7 1.95 70.31 -19.14
N VAL A 8 1.71 69.91 -17.89
CA VAL A 8 1.49 70.67 -16.65
C VAL A 8 1.22 69.63 -15.52
N THR A 9 1.68 69.92 -14.30
CA THR A 9 1.08 69.64 -12.94
C THR A 9 0.67 68.20 -12.56
N SER A 10 0.61 67.72 -11.31
CA SER A 10 0.77 68.22 -9.93
C SER A 10 0.37 67.04 -9.01
N GLY A 11 0.87 67.01 -7.76
CA GLY A 11 0.07 66.50 -6.63
C GLY A 11 0.57 65.22 -5.93
N SER A 12 1.11 65.40 -4.72
CA SER A 12 1.34 64.41 -3.65
C SER A 12 0.02 63.97 -2.94
N PRO A 13 -0.05 63.19 -1.81
CA PRO A 13 0.95 62.46 -1.01
C PRO A 13 0.44 61.02 -0.57
N PRO A 14 0.57 60.52 0.69
CA PRO A 14 1.41 59.38 1.09
C PRO A 14 0.63 58.13 1.57
N SER A 15 1.28 56.98 1.83
CA SER A 15 0.86 56.05 2.91
C SER A 15 1.89 54.94 3.21
N SER A 16 2.36 54.97 4.46
CA SER A 16 2.55 53.91 5.46
C SER A 16 3.09 52.51 5.11
N CYS A 17 4.07 52.13 5.93
CA CYS A 17 4.62 50.79 6.16
C CYS A 17 3.58 49.76 6.60
N GLU A 18 3.74 48.52 6.13
CA GLU A 18 3.15 47.31 6.71
C GLU A 18 4.29 46.28 6.95
N PRO A 19 4.35 45.62 8.11
CA PRO A 19 5.31 44.55 8.38
C PRO A 19 4.77 43.22 7.84
N GLY A 20 5.57 42.53 7.03
CA GLY A 20 5.23 41.20 6.50
C GLY A 20 5.02 40.18 7.62
N MET A 21 3.77 39.77 7.83
CA MET A 21 3.46 38.61 8.64
C MET A 21 3.96 37.36 7.92
N ALA A 22 4.92 36.68 8.53
CA ALA A 22 5.21 35.29 8.22
C ALA A 22 3.92 34.49 8.42
N GLY A 23 3.35 33.98 7.32
CA GLY A 23 2.23 33.05 7.39
C GLY A 23 2.62 31.81 8.20
N PRO A 24 1.66 31.14 8.86
CA PRO A 24 1.94 29.91 9.57
C PRO A 24 2.56 28.93 8.57
N SER A 25 3.78 28.49 8.84
CA SER A 25 4.39 27.37 8.12
C SER A 25 3.35 26.24 8.15
N SER A 26 2.79 25.92 6.98
CA SER A 26 1.93 24.76 6.89
C SER A 26 2.78 23.60 7.38
N LEU A 27 2.33 22.97 8.46
CA LEU A 27 2.90 21.70 8.86
C LEU A 27 2.60 20.79 7.69
N SER A 28 3.56 20.63 6.78
CA SER A 28 3.44 19.78 5.61
C SER A 28 3.08 18.41 6.17
N THR A 29 1.85 17.97 5.94
CA THR A 29 1.45 16.59 6.21
C THR A 29 2.57 15.72 5.65
N PRO A 30 3.21 14.85 6.46
CA PRO A 30 4.36 14.09 5.98
C PRO A 30 3.99 13.44 4.66
N HIS A 31 4.71 13.82 3.59
CA HIS A 31 4.41 13.35 2.25
C HIS A 31 4.66 11.84 2.20
N ILE A 32 3.59 11.06 2.26
CA ILE A 32 3.67 9.59 2.17
C ILE A 32 3.80 9.25 0.69
N SER A 33 5.02 8.94 0.25
CA SER A 33 5.32 8.46 -1.09
C SER A 33 4.86 7.02 -1.26
N PHE A 34 4.78 6.58 -2.52
CA PHE A 34 4.48 5.20 -2.87
C PHE A 34 5.45 4.20 -2.20
N SER A 35 6.75 4.47 -2.27
CA SER A 35 7.78 3.65 -1.61
C SER A 35 7.54 3.48 -0.11
N ILE A 36 7.14 4.54 0.59
CA ILE A 36 6.90 4.47 2.04
C ILE A 36 5.73 3.54 2.33
N VAL A 37 4.65 3.59 1.54
CA VAL A 37 3.48 2.74 1.75
C VAL A 37 3.83 1.26 1.59
N ILE A 38 4.52 0.90 0.51
CA ILE A 38 4.88 -0.50 0.26
C ILE A 38 5.88 -1.00 1.30
N GLU A 39 6.87 -0.19 1.66
CA GLU A 39 7.85 -0.59 2.68
C GLU A 39 7.19 -0.75 4.07
N ASP A 40 6.18 0.07 4.41
CA ASP A 40 5.37 -0.12 5.62
C ASP A 40 4.60 -1.47 5.59
N ASP A 41 4.18 -1.88 4.39
CA ASP A 41 3.46 -3.11 4.13
C ASP A 41 4.38 -4.34 4.26
N HIS A 42 5.55 -4.31 3.61
CA HIS A 42 6.63 -5.30 3.75
C HIS A 42 6.98 -5.54 5.21
N ARG A 43 7.22 -4.46 5.98
CA ARG A 43 7.52 -4.57 7.42
C ARG A 43 6.40 -5.21 8.20
N THR A 44 5.16 -4.96 7.83
CA THR A 44 4.00 -5.60 8.46
C THR A 44 3.95 -7.09 8.15
N ILE A 45 4.10 -7.50 6.89
CA ILE A 45 4.15 -8.92 6.51
C ILE A 45 5.29 -9.64 7.23
N ASN A 46 6.51 -9.08 7.19
CA ASN A 46 7.70 -9.63 7.86
C ASN A 46 7.51 -9.79 9.37
N ARG A 47 6.82 -8.86 10.04
CA ARG A 47 6.48 -8.96 11.47
C ARG A 47 5.57 -10.17 11.75
N TYR A 48 4.57 -10.42 10.91
CA TYR A 48 3.68 -11.57 11.08
C TYR A 48 4.35 -12.89 10.70
N ALA A 49 5.17 -12.90 9.65
CA ALA A 49 6.01 -14.03 9.27
C ALA A 49 6.95 -14.45 10.40
N ALA A 50 7.63 -13.49 11.03
CA ALA A 50 8.50 -13.74 12.17
C ALA A 50 7.74 -14.32 13.38
N ARG A 51 6.49 -13.90 13.60
CA ARG A 51 5.62 -14.48 14.63
C ARG A 51 5.20 -15.91 14.28
N LEU A 52 4.84 -16.18 13.02
CA LEU A 52 4.47 -17.51 12.54
C LEU A 52 5.61 -18.52 12.76
N LYS A 53 6.84 -18.15 12.40
CA LYS A 53 8.04 -18.99 12.61
C LYS A 53 8.32 -19.32 14.08
N LYS A 54 7.84 -18.48 15.01
CA LYS A 54 8.00 -18.64 16.47
C LYS A 54 6.78 -19.26 17.15
N ALA A 55 5.71 -19.55 16.40
CA ALA A 55 4.46 -20.06 16.94
C ALA A 55 4.63 -21.49 17.49
N LYS A 56 4.24 -21.67 18.76
CA LYS A 56 4.44 -22.93 19.49
C LYS A 56 3.22 -23.86 19.46
N THR A 57 2.03 -23.31 19.30
CA THR A 57 0.77 -24.05 19.34
C THR A 57 0.15 -24.14 17.96
N SER A 58 -0.61 -25.20 17.69
CA SER A 58 -1.37 -25.38 16.45
C SER A 58 -2.36 -24.23 16.24
N GLN A 59 -3.00 -23.75 17.31
CA GLN A 59 -3.90 -22.61 17.25
C GLN A 59 -3.18 -21.33 16.79
N ASP A 60 -2.00 -21.04 17.35
CA ASP A 60 -1.21 -19.87 16.94
C ASP A 60 -0.70 -20.00 15.51
N ARG A 61 -0.23 -21.21 15.12
CA ARG A 61 0.22 -21.46 13.74
C ARG A 61 -0.91 -21.25 12.74
N THR A 62 -2.09 -21.82 12.98
CA THR A 62 -3.27 -21.64 12.11
C THR A 62 -3.64 -20.17 11.99
N ARG A 63 -3.75 -19.46 13.12
CA ARG A 63 -4.09 -18.03 13.13
C ARG A 63 -3.04 -17.19 12.40
N LEU A 64 -1.75 -17.42 12.66
CA LEU A 64 -0.67 -16.64 12.07
C LEU A 64 -0.42 -16.99 10.60
N LEU A 65 -0.65 -18.24 10.19
CA LEU A 65 -0.66 -18.62 8.77
C LEU A 65 -1.75 -17.83 8.06
N GLY A 66 -2.96 -17.79 8.63
CA GLY A 66 -4.06 -16.95 8.15
C GLY A 66 -3.65 -15.47 8.00
N GLU A 67 -3.05 -14.88 9.04
CA GLU A 67 -2.58 -13.49 9.00
C GLU A 67 -1.54 -13.23 7.91
N VAL A 68 -0.57 -14.13 7.76
CA VAL A 68 0.46 -13.98 6.72
C VAL A 68 -0.16 -14.12 5.34
N THR A 69 -1.01 -15.13 5.13
CA THR A 69 -1.66 -15.38 3.84
C THR A 69 -2.47 -14.18 3.38
N TRP A 70 -3.40 -13.67 4.19
CA TRP A 70 -4.26 -12.60 3.71
C TRP A 70 -3.48 -11.32 3.45
N ARG A 71 -2.41 -11.03 4.22
CA ARG A 71 -1.57 -9.86 3.99
C ARG A 71 -0.75 -9.97 2.72
N MET A 72 -0.17 -11.15 2.45
CA MET A 72 0.55 -11.41 1.20
C MET A 72 -0.38 -11.29 -0.01
N VAL A 73 -1.57 -11.91 0.05
CA VAL A 73 -2.54 -11.79 -1.04
C VAL A 73 -3.03 -10.35 -1.19
N ARG A 74 -3.26 -9.61 -0.10
CA ARG A 74 -3.63 -8.19 -0.16
C ARG A 74 -2.51 -7.35 -0.77
N HIS A 75 -1.25 -7.68 -0.50
CA HIS A 75 -0.08 -6.96 -1.02
C HIS A 75 0.06 -7.16 -2.53
N ASP A 76 0.06 -8.41 -2.97
CA ASP A 76 0.05 -8.80 -4.38
C ASP A 76 -1.08 -8.11 -5.16
N ILE A 77 -2.31 -8.11 -4.63
CA ILE A 77 -3.42 -7.44 -5.33
C ILE A 77 -3.27 -5.92 -5.34
N SER A 78 -2.61 -5.33 -4.34
CA SER A 78 -2.31 -3.89 -4.35
C SER A 78 -1.32 -3.58 -5.48
N GLU A 79 -0.34 -4.44 -5.69
CA GLU A 79 0.64 -4.32 -6.77
C GLU A 79 0.01 -4.56 -8.13
N GLU A 80 -0.80 -5.60 -8.28
CA GLU A 80 -1.59 -5.90 -9.47
C GLU A 80 -2.49 -4.73 -9.90
N ILE A 81 -3.14 -4.06 -8.95
CA ILE A 81 -4.06 -2.96 -9.25
C ILE A 81 -3.30 -1.65 -9.49
N ILE A 82 -2.19 -1.41 -8.77
CA ILE A 82 -1.52 -0.10 -8.72
C ILE A 82 -0.08 -0.13 -9.24
N MET A 83 0.77 -1.02 -8.72
CA MET A 83 2.21 -1.04 -9.04
C MET A 83 2.49 -1.53 -10.46
N ARG A 84 2.03 -2.74 -10.83
CA ARG A 84 2.30 -3.34 -12.15
C ARG A 84 1.85 -2.42 -13.30
N PRO A 85 0.64 -1.82 -13.27
CA PRO A 85 0.27 -0.86 -14.32
C PRO A 85 1.17 0.37 -14.36
N ALA A 86 1.62 0.87 -13.21
CA ALA A 86 2.55 2.01 -13.14
C ALA A 86 3.94 1.64 -13.69
N LEU A 87 4.46 0.45 -13.37
CA LEU A 87 5.70 -0.06 -13.94
C LEU A 87 5.62 -0.08 -15.48
N ILE A 88 4.58 -0.70 -16.04
CA ILE A 88 4.38 -0.80 -17.49
C ILE A 88 4.26 0.60 -18.11
N ALA A 89 3.43 1.47 -17.54
CA ALA A 89 3.19 2.80 -18.09
C ALA A 89 4.42 3.71 -18.10
N HIS A 90 5.27 3.62 -17.06
CA HIS A 90 6.39 4.53 -16.88
C HIS A 90 7.75 3.97 -17.35
N LEU A 91 7.90 2.65 -17.43
CA LEU A 91 9.17 1.97 -17.78
C LEU A 91 9.09 1.15 -19.08
N GLY A 92 7.91 1.06 -19.72
CA GLY A 92 7.72 0.36 -20.99
C GLY A 92 8.10 -1.13 -20.89
N ALA A 93 8.88 -1.63 -21.85
CA ALA A 93 9.28 -3.03 -21.92
C ALA A 93 10.02 -3.53 -20.65
N THR A 94 10.80 -2.67 -19.99
CA THR A 94 11.44 -3.00 -18.71
C THR A 94 10.38 -3.16 -17.61
N GLY A 95 9.38 -2.27 -17.60
CA GLY A 95 8.25 -2.33 -16.68
C GLY A 95 7.40 -3.58 -16.86
N GLU A 96 7.17 -4.01 -18.10
CA GLU A 96 6.49 -5.27 -18.42
C GLU A 96 7.24 -6.49 -17.84
N GLN A 97 8.56 -6.52 -17.99
CA GLN A 97 9.39 -7.61 -17.44
C GLN A 97 9.36 -7.62 -15.90
N MET A 98 9.45 -6.45 -15.27
CA MET A 98 9.36 -6.32 -13.81
C MET A 98 7.99 -6.77 -13.30
N ALA A 99 6.91 -6.32 -13.95
CA ALA A 99 5.54 -6.67 -13.58
C ALA A 99 5.27 -8.18 -13.70
N GLU A 100 5.77 -8.83 -14.75
CA GLU A 100 5.61 -10.28 -14.93
C GLU A 100 6.47 -11.08 -13.94
N HIS A 101 7.69 -10.63 -13.66
CA HIS A 101 8.54 -11.26 -12.65
C HIS A 101 7.85 -11.26 -11.28
N ASP A 102 7.43 -10.08 -10.82
CA ASP A 102 6.67 -9.89 -9.59
C ASP A 102 5.42 -10.82 -9.57
N ARG A 103 4.71 -10.95 -10.70
CA ARG A 103 3.46 -11.74 -10.77
C ARG A 103 3.72 -13.22 -10.56
N LEU A 104 4.79 -13.73 -11.17
CA LEU A 104 5.21 -15.12 -11.07
C LEU A 104 5.69 -15.48 -9.66
N ASP A 105 6.36 -14.55 -8.97
CA ASP A 105 6.79 -14.76 -7.59
C ASP A 105 5.59 -14.86 -6.65
N HIS A 106 4.61 -13.96 -6.74
CA HIS A 106 3.38 -14.07 -5.95
C HIS A 106 2.57 -15.31 -6.28
N GLU A 107 2.54 -15.73 -7.55
CA GLU A 107 1.86 -16.97 -7.94
C GLU A 107 2.45 -18.20 -7.25
N ARG A 108 3.78 -18.33 -7.23
CA ARG A 108 4.47 -19.40 -6.51
C ARG A 108 4.19 -19.33 -5.01
N ALA A 109 4.29 -18.15 -4.41
CA ALA A 109 4.05 -17.95 -2.99
C ALA A 109 2.60 -18.32 -2.59
N ARG A 110 1.61 -17.95 -3.42
CA ARG A 110 0.19 -18.28 -3.20
C ARG A 110 -0.07 -19.77 -3.27
N ILE A 111 0.54 -20.48 -4.23
CA ILE A 111 0.44 -21.94 -4.35
C ILE A 111 0.98 -22.61 -3.08
N GLU A 112 2.14 -22.18 -2.60
CA GLU A 112 2.77 -22.76 -1.40
C GLU A 112 1.93 -22.50 -0.14
N LEU A 113 1.39 -21.29 0.02
CA LEU A 113 0.45 -20.97 1.12
C LEU A 113 -0.78 -21.88 1.10
N MET A 114 -1.37 -22.11 -0.08
CA MET A 114 -2.53 -23.02 -0.20
C MET A 114 -2.16 -24.47 0.12
N ALA A 115 -0.97 -24.90 -0.31
CA ALA A 115 -0.47 -26.22 0.02
C ALA A 115 -0.15 -26.38 1.53
N LEU A 116 0.27 -25.31 2.22
CA LEU A 116 0.42 -25.29 3.68
C LEU A 116 -0.93 -25.45 4.40
N PHE A 117 -1.98 -24.75 3.95
CA PHE A 117 -3.34 -24.95 4.50
C PHE A 117 -3.86 -26.36 4.29
N LYS A 118 -3.59 -26.94 3.12
CA LYS A 118 -4.04 -28.30 2.79
C LYS A 118 -3.32 -29.37 3.60
N ALA A 119 -2.02 -29.22 3.82
CA ALA A 119 -1.22 -30.17 4.60
C ALA A 119 -1.60 -30.12 6.09
N GLY A 120 -1.74 -28.92 6.65
CA GLY A 120 -2.03 -28.72 8.07
C GLY A 120 -0.81 -28.25 8.87
N VAL A 121 -1.06 -27.52 9.96
CA VAL A 121 -0.01 -26.81 10.71
C VAL A 121 0.78 -27.67 11.70
N ASP A 122 0.36 -28.92 11.86
CA ASP A 122 0.96 -29.91 12.75
C ASP A 122 1.84 -30.92 12.01
N GLU A 123 1.87 -30.85 10.68
CA GLU A 123 2.71 -31.71 9.87
C GLU A 123 4.20 -31.44 10.13
N PRO A 124 5.06 -32.48 10.13
CA PRO A 124 6.50 -32.31 10.40
C PRO A 124 7.22 -31.34 9.47
N ASP A 125 6.74 -31.21 8.23
CA ASP A 125 7.32 -30.36 7.18
C ASP A 125 6.77 -28.92 7.21
N PHE A 126 5.78 -28.61 8.05
CA PHE A 126 5.15 -27.29 8.10
C PHE A 126 6.16 -26.15 8.30
N LEU A 127 7.00 -26.24 9.34
CA LEU A 127 7.96 -25.18 9.64
C LEU A 127 9.09 -25.09 8.59
N PRO A 128 9.69 -26.19 8.11
CA PRO A 128 10.59 -26.15 6.96
C PRO A 128 10.00 -25.43 5.75
N ARG A 129 8.77 -25.75 5.36
CA ARG A 129 8.08 -25.12 4.22
C ARG A 129 7.80 -23.63 4.44
N VAL A 130 7.34 -23.25 5.64
CA VAL A 130 7.21 -21.84 6.04
C VAL A 130 8.56 -21.12 5.95
N ASN A 131 9.67 -21.74 6.37
CA ASN A 131 10.97 -21.10 6.28
C ASN A 131 11.41 -20.85 4.84
N THR A 132 11.20 -21.80 3.94
CA THR A 132 11.48 -21.64 2.50
C THR A 132 10.64 -20.51 1.91
N LEU A 133 9.31 -20.55 2.11
CA LEU A 133 8.40 -19.52 1.62
C LEU A 133 8.78 -18.11 2.11
N MET A 134 9.13 -17.97 3.39
CA MET A 134 9.53 -16.66 3.94
C MET A 134 10.90 -16.20 3.45
N ALA A 135 11.79 -17.11 3.03
CA ALA A 135 13.06 -16.74 2.42
C ALA A 135 12.85 -16.24 0.99
N GLU A 136 12.00 -16.91 0.21
CA GLU A 136 11.60 -16.47 -1.14
C GLU A 136 10.89 -15.10 -1.08
N LEU A 137 9.96 -14.93 -0.15
CA LEU A 137 9.27 -13.66 0.07
C LEU A 137 10.24 -12.52 0.42
N HIS A 138 11.24 -12.79 1.24
CA HIS A 138 12.24 -11.78 1.60
C HIS A 138 13.09 -11.35 0.40
N GLU A 139 13.43 -12.29 -0.48
CA GLU A 139 14.19 -12.00 -1.71
C GLU A 139 13.34 -11.24 -2.74
N HIS A 140 12.06 -11.59 -2.85
CA HIS A 140 11.09 -10.86 -3.66
C HIS A 140 10.97 -9.39 -3.19
N MET A 141 10.69 -9.15 -1.90
CA MET A 141 10.61 -7.79 -1.33
C MET A 141 11.93 -7.02 -1.47
N ARG A 142 13.08 -7.69 -1.42
CA ARG A 142 14.41 -7.09 -1.64
C ARG A 142 14.55 -6.61 -3.09
N THR A 143 14.07 -7.39 -4.05
CA THR A 143 14.08 -7.04 -5.49
C THR A 143 13.18 -5.85 -5.74
N GLU A 144 11.97 -5.84 -5.18
CA GLU A 144 11.05 -4.70 -5.30
C GLU A 144 11.64 -3.44 -4.68
N SER A 145 12.04 -3.51 -3.41
CA SER A 145 12.51 -2.35 -2.65
C SER A 145 13.87 -1.82 -3.13
N GLY A 146 14.71 -2.71 -3.68
CA GLY A 146 16.05 -2.38 -4.13
C GLY A 146 16.15 -1.98 -5.60
N GLU A 147 15.23 -2.43 -6.44
CA GLU A 147 15.35 -2.31 -7.89
C GLU A 147 14.08 -1.73 -8.53
N GLN A 148 12.92 -2.39 -8.36
CA GLN A 148 11.70 -2.01 -9.09
C GLN A 148 11.10 -0.70 -8.60
N ILE A 149 10.91 -0.55 -7.28
CA ILE A 149 10.33 0.64 -6.67
C ILE A 149 11.24 1.86 -6.88
N PRO A 150 12.58 1.78 -6.66
CA PRO A 150 13.48 2.88 -7.00
C PRO A 150 13.45 3.27 -8.49
N ALA A 151 13.39 2.30 -9.40
CA ALA A 151 13.29 2.57 -10.84
C ALA A 151 11.98 3.28 -11.18
N LEU A 152 10.85 2.86 -10.58
CA LEU A 152 9.57 3.52 -10.76
C LEU A 152 9.61 4.95 -10.20
N GLU A 153 10.02 5.15 -8.95
CA GLU A 153 10.09 6.47 -8.30
C GLU A 153 10.98 7.45 -9.06
N ALA A 154 12.07 6.99 -9.70
CA ALA A 154 12.91 7.83 -10.54
C ALA A 154 12.17 8.43 -11.74
N MET A 155 11.10 7.78 -12.21
CA MET A 155 10.22 8.25 -13.28
C MET A 155 9.05 9.10 -12.77
N LEU A 156 8.78 9.07 -11.46
CA LEU A 156 7.64 9.77 -10.85
C LEU A 156 8.05 11.13 -10.30
N GLY A 157 7.19 12.13 -10.54
CA GLY A 157 7.22 13.37 -9.76
C GLY A 157 6.66 13.15 -8.34
N PRO A 158 6.99 14.01 -7.35
CA PRO A 158 6.53 13.85 -5.97
C PRO A 158 5.01 13.73 -5.81
N SER A 159 4.24 14.50 -6.58
CA SER A 159 2.77 14.46 -6.55
C SER A 159 2.21 13.12 -7.03
N GLU A 160 2.85 12.52 -8.03
CA GLU A 160 2.41 11.26 -8.62
C GLU A 160 2.77 10.07 -7.74
N SER A 161 3.98 10.06 -7.17
CA SER A 161 4.37 9.10 -6.15
C SER A 161 3.39 9.11 -4.96
N GLN A 162 3.02 10.29 -4.47
CA GLN A 162 2.01 10.40 -3.40
C GLN A 162 0.63 9.96 -3.85
N ARG A 163 0.26 10.18 -5.11
CA ARG A 163 -1.01 9.69 -5.66
C ARG A 163 -1.03 8.17 -5.67
N LEU A 164 -0.01 7.52 -6.21
CA LEU A 164 0.11 6.06 -6.20
C LEU A 164 0.11 5.50 -4.78
N GLY A 165 0.84 6.12 -3.85
CA GLY A 165 0.81 5.74 -2.44
C GLY A 165 -0.59 5.80 -1.85
N ARG A 166 -1.35 6.87 -2.12
CA ARG A 166 -2.76 6.96 -1.69
C ARG A 166 -3.61 5.87 -2.32
N GLU A 167 -3.55 5.67 -3.63
CA GLU A 167 -4.34 4.62 -4.31
C GLU A 167 -4.00 3.22 -3.78
N TYR A 168 -2.72 2.94 -3.53
CA TYR A 168 -2.26 1.70 -2.91
C TYR A 168 -2.87 1.52 -1.51
N ILE A 169 -2.86 2.54 -0.64
CA ILE A 169 -3.49 2.44 0.70
C ILE A 169 -4.99 2.15 0.59
N LYS A 170 -5.70 2.71 -0.40
CA LYS A 170 -7.14 2.47 -0.48
C LYS A 170 -7.45 0.97 -0.64
N THR A 171 -6.60 0.21 -1.36
CA THR A 171 -6.74 -1.25 -1.50
C THR A 171 -6.67 -1.99 -0.16
N PHE A 172 -6.22 -1.36 0.93
CA PHE A 172 -6.17 -1.95 2.26
C PHE A 172 -7.56 -2.20 2.85
N ALA A 173 -8.62 -1.72 2.21
CA ALA A 173 -9.98 -2.13 2.49
C ALA A 173 -10.25 -3.61 2.13
N LEU A 174 -9.49 -4.19 1.19
CA LEU A 174 -9.63 -5.58 0.72
C LEU A 174 -9.08 -6.57 1.74
N THR A 175 -9.75 -6.72 2.87
CA THR A 175 -9.41 -7.69 3.92
C THR A 175 -10.44 -8.81 3.99
N PRO A 176 -10.10 -9.99 4.55
CA PRO A 176 -11.07 -11.07 4.74
C PRO A 176 -12.32 -10.68 5.56
N GLU A 177 -12.23 -9.59 6.33
CA GLU A 177 -13.32 -9.03 7.14
C GLU A 177 -14.22 -8.06 6.39
N LEU A 178 -13.88 -7.69 5.15
CA LEU A 178 -14.66 -6.75 4.36
C LEU A 178 -16.11 -7.23 4.21
N GLU A 179 -17.03 -6.36 4.59
CA GLU A 179 -18.46 -6.56 4.38
C GLU A 179 -18.99 -5.60 3.34
N MET A 180 -19.79 -6.11 2.40
CA MET A 180 -20.46 -5.31 1.38
C MET A 180 -21.97 -5.51 1.46
N PHE A 181 -22.72 -4.50 1.03
CA PHE A 181 -24.16 -4.60 0.91
C PHE A 181 -24.51 -5.57 -0.21
N ASN A 182 -25.36 -6.56 0.10
CA ASN A 182 -25.88 -7.50 -0.88
C ASN A 182 -27.30 -7.05 -1.30
N PRO A 183 -27.50 -6.54 -2.54
CA PRO A 183 -28.79 -6.02 -2.98
C PRO A 183 -29.91 -7.06 -3.01
N ALA A 184 -29.58 -8.34 -3.25
CA ALA A 184 -30.57 -9.41 -3.30
C ALA A 184 -31.17 -9.73 -1.91
N THR A 185 -30.41 -9.48 -0.84
CA THR A 185 -30.84 -9.76 0.54
C THR A 185 -31.13 -8.51 1.36
N GLY A 186 -30.68 -7.34 0.91
CA GLY A 186 -30.80 -6.08 1.65
C GLY A 186 -29.90 -5.99 2.89
N LEU A 187 -28.90 -6.88 3.04
CA LEU A 187 -28.06 -6.97 4.24
C LEU A 187 -26.58 -6.83 3.91
N LYS A 188 -25.80 -6.29 4.85
CA LYS A 188 -24.32 -6.39 4.81
C LYS A 188 -23.91 -7.85 5.05
N ARG A 189 -22.97 -8.33 4.23
CA ARG A 189 -22.40 -9.67 4.32
C ARG A 189 -20.91 -9.59 4.05
N ARG A 190 -20.14 -10.49 4.69
CA ARG A 190 -18.74 -10.67 4.33
C ARG A 190 -18.63 -11.04 2.86
N VAL A 191 -17.67 -10.43 2.18
CA VAL A 191 -17.33 -10.77 0.80
C VAL A 191 -16.71 -12.17 0.73
N TRP A 192 -15.91 -12.51 1.75
CA TRP A 192 -15.25 -13.81 1.89
C TRP A 192 -15.58 -14.45 3.24
N MET A 193 -15.86 -15.74 3.25
CA MET A 193 -16.15 -16.50 4.48
C MET A 193 -14.91 -16.76 5.33
N GLY A 194 -13.72 -16.66 4.74
CA GLY A 194 -12.44 -16.78 5.45
C GLY A 194 -11.23 -16.66 4.54
N VAL A 195 -10.05 -16.73 5.17
CA VAL A 195 -8.75 -16.48 4.50
C VAL A 195 -8.50 -17.40 3.30
N GLN A 196 -8.92 -18.67 3.35
CA GLN A 196 -8.69 -19.57 2.21
C GLN A 196 -9.58 -19.24 1.01
N GLU A 197 -10.79 -18.71 1.21
CA GLU A 197 -11.63 -18.26 0.10
C GLU A 197 -11.07 -16.96 -0.49
N TYR A 198 -10.71 -16.02 0.39
CA TYR A 198 -9.99 -14.80 0.04
C TYR A 198 -8.75 -15.09 -0.82
N ALA A 199 -7.90 -16.03 -0.39
CA ALA A 199 -6.67 -16.36 -1.09
C ALA A 199 -6.84 -17.16 -2.39
N ARG A 200 -8.05 -17.68 -2.68
CA ARG A 200 -8.36 -18.36 -3.95
C ARG A 200 -8.97 -17.42 -4.99
N MET A 201 -9.44 -16.25 -4.58
CA MET A 201 -9.99 -15.27 -5.50
C MET A 201 -8.89 -14.80 -6.46
N ASP A 202 -9.23 -14.70 -7.74
CA ASP A 202 -8.34 -14.18 -8.77
C ASP A 202 -8.32 -12.64 -8.77
N SER A 203 -7.36 -12.06 -9.50
CA SER A 203 -7.21 -10.60 -9.58
C SER A 203 -8.44 -9.91 -10.16
N ALA A 204 -9.18 -10.56 -11.06
CA ALA A 204 -10.41 -10.04 -11.63
C ALA A 204 -11.53 -9.92 -10.58
N GLY A 205 -11.72 -10.95 -9.75
CA GLY A 205 -12.68 -10.93 -8.65
C GLY A 205 -12.34 -9.85 -7.62
N PHE A 206 -11.06 -9.73 -7.24
CA PHE A 206 -10.63 -8.66 -6.35
C PHE A 206 -10.84 -7.27 -6.95
N ARG A 207 -10.55 -7.09 -8.24
CA ARG A 207 -10.78 -5.82 -8.94
C ARG A 207 -12.26 -5.43 -8.94
N ALA A 208 -13.15 -6.39 -9.18
CA ALA A 208 -14.59 -6.15 -9.11
C ALA A 208 -15.04 -5.70 -7.70
N VAL A 209 -14.48 -6.31 -6.64
CA VAL A 209 -14.74 -5.88 -5.25
C VAL A 209 -14.20 -4.47 -5.00
N TRP A 210 -12.95 -4.22 -5.41
CA TRP A 210 -12.25 -2.95 -5.28
C TRP A 210 -13.01 -1.79 -5.93
N GLU A 211 -13.50 -1.98 -7.16
CA GLU A 211 -14.25 -0.98 -7.93
C GLU A 211 -15.63 -0.64 -7.32
N ASN A 212 -16.16 -1.52 -6.47
CA ASN A 212 -17.46 -1.35 -5.82
C ASN A 212 -17.34 -0.95 -4.34
N LEU A 213 -16.15 -0.63 -3.85
CA LEU A 213 -15.99 -0.13 -2.49
C LEU A 213 -16.66 1.23 -2.31
N THR A 214 -17.23 1.44 -1.13
CA THR A 214 -17.78 2.73 -0.73
C THR A 214 -16.69 3.66 -0.19
N ASP A 215 -16.94 4.97 -0.26
CA ASP A 215 -16.06 5.98 0.33
C ASP A 215 -15.83 5.75 1.84
N GLU A 216 -16.84 5.20 2.54
CA GLU A 216 -16.72 4.85 3.96
C GLU A 216 -15.68 3.73 4.18
N GLN A 217 -15.72 2.67 3.37
CA GLN A 217 -14.78 1.55 3.47
C GLN A 217 -13.35 2.01 3.15
N VAL A 218 -13.20 2.82 2.09
CA VAL A 218 -11.90 3.41 1.72
C VAL A 218 -11.38 4.33 2.82
N SER A 219 -12.21 5.23 3.34
CA SER A 219 -11.84 6.17 4.41
C SER A 219 -11.43 5.46 5.70
N SER A 220 -12.14 4.38 6.05
CA SER A 220 -11.81 3.52 7.19
C SER A 220 -10.43 2.88 7.03
N ALA A 221 -10.13 2.31 5.85
CA ALA A 221 -8.82 1.71 5.56
C ALA A 221 -7.68 2.74 5.61
N MET A 222 -7.88 3.91 5.00
CA MET A 222 -6.92 5.03 5.05
C MET A 222 -6.65 5.46 6.51
N SER A 223 -7.70 5.62 7.31
CA SER A 223 -7.60 6.00 8.72
C SER A 223 -6.84 4.95 9.54
N ALA A 224 -7.12 3.66 9.31
CA ALA A 224 -6.43 2.57 9.97
C ALA A 224 -4.92 2.55 9.63
N TYR A 225 -4.56 2.73 8.36
CA TYR A 225 -3.16 2.83 7.93
C TYR A 225 -2.43 3.97 8.67
N HIS A 226 -2.96 5.19 8.62
CA HIS A 226 -2.34 6.34 9.29
C HIS A 226 -2.29 6.20 10.82
N GLY A 227 -3.31 5.60 11.43
CA GLY A 227 -3.35 5.30 12.87
C GLY A 227 -2.24 4.33 13.28
N SER A 228 -2.05 3.26 12.52
CA SER A 228 -1.00 2.25 12.79
C SER A 228 0.40 2.86 12.75
N ARG A 229 0.67 3.73 11.78
CA ARG A 229 1.94 4.42 11.59
C ARG A 229 2.23 5.43 12.70
N SER A 230 1.19 6.13 13.18
CA SER A 230 1.29 7.08 14.29
C SER A 230 1.52 6.41 15.66
N GLY A 231 1.12 5.14 15.78
CA GLY A 231 1.40 4.31 16.95
C GLY A 231 2.85 3.81 17.00
N ASP A 232 3.41 3.41 15.85
CA ASP A 232 4.80 2.91 15.73
C ASP A 232 5.84 4.01 16.04
N GLY A 233 5.51 5.28 15.77
CA GLY A 233 6.34 6.44 16.10
C GLY A 233 6.45 6.78 17.59
N ARG A 234 5.54 6.28 18.45
CA ARG A 234 5.55 6.56 19.90
C ARG A 234 6.37 5.55 20.72
N GLY A 235 6.99 4.55 20.09
CA GLY A 235 7.76 3.49 20.75
C GLY A 235 9.29 3.68 20.78
N ARG A 236 9.87 4.71 20.15
CA ARG A 236 11.34 4.91 20.09
C ARG A 236 11.90 5.81 21.20
N GLY A 237 11.42 5.61 22.42
CA GLY A 237 11.96 6.26 23.61
C GLY A 237 11.83 5.34 24.81
N LYS A 238 12.96 4.73 25.20
CA LYS A 238 13.15 3.75 26.29
C LYS A 238 12.86 2.30 25.91
N LEU A 239 13.90 1.63 25.42
CA LEU A 239 14.45 0.41 26.03
C LEU A 239 15.97 0.51 25.91
#